data_AF-A0A257N5A3-F1
#
_entry.id   AF-A0A257N5A3-F1
#
_cell.length_a   1.000
_cell.length_b   1.000
_cell.length_c   1.000
_cell.angle_alpha   90.00
_cell.angle_beta   90.00
_cell.angle_gamma   90.00
#
_symmetry.space_group_name_H-M   'P 1'
#
loop_
_entity.id
_entity.type
_entity.pdbx_description
1 polymer ?
#
loop_
_entity_poly.entity_id
_entity_poly.type
_entity_poly.pdbx_seq_one_letter_code
_entity_poly.pdbx_strand_id
1 'polypeptide(L)'
;MRRRSRVSETIEKFSVIKTLQAIEKSNVVIYLIDAREGITDQDAHLLGLVLEAGRALIIGLNKWDGISTEQKNTINRQLDVKLSFLDFAEKHPISALHGSGVGKLFDVVHKLYDSAMLDMSTPALTRILKEATVAHQPPIVNTRRIKLKYAHQGGRNPPIVVIHGVQTDALPTSYKRYLMNYFRDKLKLSGTPIRLEFKSPVNPFHGQKKKLTEWEVQKRLRLAKRAKPKKE
;
A
#
# COMPACT_ATOMS: atom_id res chain seq x y z
N MET A 1 -11.51 32.00 32.53
CA MET A 1 -11.75 30.71 31.85
C MET A 1 -10.85 30.41 30.63
N ARG A 2 -10.03 31.33 30.10
CA ARG A 2 -9.12 31.09 28.94
C ARG A 2 -7.95 30.10 29.13
N ARG A 3 -7.60 29.73 30.37
CA ARG A 3 -6.45 28.81 30.64
C ARG A 3 -6.77 27.34 30.33
N ARG A 4 -8.02 26.88 30.51
CA ARG A 4 -8.38 25.48 30.29
C ARG A 4 -8.31 25.05 28.82
N SER A 5 -8.69 25.91 27.87
CA SER A 5 -8.63 25.53 26.43
C SER A 5 -7.20 25.48 25.89
N ARG A 6 -6.28 26.30 26.42
CA ARG A 6 -4.85 26.22 26.06
C ARG A 6 -4.18 24.97 26.65
N VAL A 7 -4.63 24.53 27.82
CA VAL A 7 -4.15 23.30 28.46
C VAL A 7 -4.71 22.06 27.74
N SER A 8 -5.96 22.06 27.29
CA SER A 8 -6.50 20.96 26.49
C SER A 8 -5.77 20.83 25.15
N GLU A 9 -5.53 21.95 24.45
CA GLU A 9 -4.84 21.94 23.15
C GLU A 9 -3.38 21.46 23.25
N THR A 10 -2.69 21.78 24.36
CA THR A 10 -1.33 21.26 24.60
C THR A 10 -1.34 19.78 24.93
N ILE A 11 -2.26 19.31 25.77
CA ILE A 11 -2.41 17.88 26.11
C ILE A 11 -2.76 17.06 24.85
N GLU A 12 -3.67 17.55 24.00
CA GLU A 12 -4.03 16.90 22.74
C GLU A 12 -2.83 16.75 21.81
N LYS A 13 -2.02 17.81 21.63
CA LYS A 13 -0.79 17.75 20.83
C LYS A 13 0.21 16.72 21.37
N PHE A 14 0.43 16.69 22.69
CA PHE A 14 1.30 15.67 23.30
C PHE A 14 0.75 14.25 23.13
N SER A 15 -0.58 14.08 23.19
CA SER A 15 -1.24 12.80 22.98
C SER A 15 -0.98 12.29 21.56
N VAL A 16 -1.13 13.14 20.53
CA VAL A 16 -0.85 12.79 19.13
C VAL A 16 0.61 12.36 18.94
N ILE A 17 1.57 13.10 19.50
CA ILE A 17 3.00 12.75 19.41
C ILE A 17 3.26 11.38 20.03
N LYS A 18 2.70 11.10 21.20
CA LYS A 18 2.84 9.78 21.84
C LYS A 18 2.20 8.66 21.02
N THR A 19 1.04 8.92 20.41
CA THR A 19 0.39 7.95 19.51
C THR A 19 1.27 7.63 18.30
N LEU A 20 1.88 8.63 17.66
CA LEU A 20 2.81 8.42 16.55
C LEU A 20 4.01 7.57 16.98
N GLN A 21 4.62 7.89 18.12
CA GLN A 21 5.71 7.09 18.68
C GLN A 21 5.30 5.65 19.00
N ALA A 22 4.06 5.44 19.47
CA ALA A 22 3.53 4.11 19.73
C ALA A 22 3.34 3.32 18.43
N ILE A 23 2.83 3.95 17.36
CA ILE A 23 2.68 3.34 16.04
C ILE A 23 4.04 2.94 15.46
N GLU A 24 5.05 3.80 15.58
CA GLU A 24 6.41 3.51 15.12
C GLU A 24 7.03 2.31 15.85
N LYS A 25 6.79 2.16 17.15
CA LYS A 25 7.33 1.06 17.96
C LYS A 25 6.54 -0.25 17.84
N SER A 26 5.33 -0.22 17.29
CA SER A 26 4.43 -1.37 17.24
C SER A 26 4.54 -2.12 15.91
N ASN A 27 4.34 -3.45 15.94
CA ASN A 27 4.14 -4.24 14.72
C ASN A 27 2.66 -4.34 14.34
N VAL A 28 1.80 -4.50 15.36
CA VAL A 28 0.35 -4.59 15.23
C VAL A 28 -0.28 -3.48 16.07
N VAL A 29 -1.22 -2.74 15.48
CA VAL A 29 -1.95 -1.65 16.12
C VAL A 29 -3.40 -2.07 16.27
N ILE A 30 -3.92 -1.97 17.50
CA ILE A 30 -5.35 -2.13 17.80
C ILE A 30 -5.96 -0.74 17.85
N TYR A 31 -6.83 -0.44 16.90
CA TYR A 31 -7.59 0.82 16.88
C TYR A 31 -8.98 0.59 17.42
N LEU A 32 -9.34 1.28 18.50
CA LEU A 32 -10.66 1.14 19.14
C LEU A 32 -11.57 2.28 18.69
N ILE A 33 -12.70 1.95 18.09
CA ILE A 33 -13.76 2.90 17.71
C ILE A 33 -14.95 2.69 18.64
N ASP A 34 -15.51 3.78 19.16
CA ASP A 34 -16.80 3.71 19.84
C ASP A 34 -17.93 3.54 18.82
N ALA A 35 -18.60 2.39 18.86
CA ALA A 35 -19.67 2.09 17.90
C ALA A 35 -20.88 3.03 18.02
N ARG A 36 -21.08 3.72 19.16
CA ARG A 36 -22.22 4.63 19.36
C ARG A 36 -21.95 6.02 18.80
N GLU A 37 -20.73 6.51 18.95
CA GLU A 37 -20.31 7.80 18.40
C GLU A 37 -19.96 7.70 16.90
N GLY A 38 -19.60 6.50 16.45
CA GLY A 38 -19.17 6.25 15.09
C GLY A 38 -17.75 6.76 14.85
N ILE A 39 -17.40 6.93 13.57
CA ILE A 39 -16.05 7.33 13.19
C ILE A 39 -15.95 8.84 12.91
N THR A 40 -14.99 9.48 13.56
CA THR A 40 -14.67 10.91 13.40
C THR A 40 -13.60 11.12 12.32
N ASP A 41 -13.45 12.36 11.86
CA ASP A 41 -12.40 12.70 10.87
C ASP A 41 -10.99 12.61 11.48
N GLN A 42 -10.88 12.82 12.80
CA GLN A 42 -9.63 12.63 13.53
C GLN A 42 -9.23 11.15 13.56
N ASP A 43 -10.20 10.23 13.72
CA ASP A 43 -9.94 8.80 13.65
C ASP A 43 -9.42 8.38 12.29
N ALA A 44 -10.04 8.87 11.21
CA ALA A 44 -9.60 8.59 9.85
C ALA A 44 -8.17 9.09 9.60
N HIS A 45 -7.80 10.24 10.15
CA HIS A 45 -6.43 10.76 10.06
C HIS A 45 -5.41 9.88 10.78
N LEU A 46 -5.69 9.48 12.04
CA LEU A 46 -4.80 8.58 12.80
C LEU A 46 -4.65 7.22 12.12
N LEU A 47 -5.74 6.68 11.59
CA LEU A 47 -5.76 5.44 10.83
C LEU A 47 -4.94 5.52 9.54
N GLY A 48 -4.97 6.67 8.87
CA GLY A 48 -4.09 6.97 7.73
C GLY A 48 -2.61 6.90 8.11
N LEU A 49 -2.24 7.47 9.26
CA LEU A 49 -0.86 7.42 9.78
C LEU A 49 -0.39 5.98 10.07
N VAL A 50 -1.27 5.11 10.55
CA VAL A 50 -0.96 3.68 10.76
C VAL A 50 -0.65 2.98 9.42
N LEU A 51 -1.44 3.27 8.38
CA LEU A 51 -1.24 2.74 7.03
C LEU A 51 0.08 3.24 6.42
N GLU A 52 0.40 4.52 6.60
CA GLU A 52 1.67 5.12 6.16
C GLU A 52 2.88 4.53 6.90
N ALA A 53 2.75 4.24 8.20
CA ALA A 53 3.76 3.50 8.95
C ALA A 53 3.86 2.02 8.51
N GLY A 54 2.85 1.50 7.81
CA GLY A 54 2.83 0.13 7.29
C GLY A 54 2.67 -0.92 8.37
N ARG A 55 1.96 -0.59 9.47
CA ARG A 55 1.71 -1.53 10.56
C ARG A 55 0.48 -2.38 10.25
N ALA A 56 0.46 -3.60 10.80
CA ALA A 56 -0.76 -4.38 10.80
C ALA A 56 -1.81 -3.70 11.67
N LEU A 57 -3.06 -3.73 11.24
CA LEU A 57 -4.15 -2.99 11.83
C LEU A 57 -5.36 -3.90 12.08
N ILE A 58 -5.87 -3.83 13.29
CA ILE A 58 -7.16 -4.40 13.68
C ILE A 58 -8.04 -3.29 14.24
N ILE A 59 -9.31 -3.27 13.81
CA ILE A 59 -10.29 -2.28 14.26
C ILE A 59 -11.22 -2.97 15.24
N GLY A 60 -11.16 -2.59 16.51
CA GLY A 60 -12.11 -3.00 17.54
C GLY A 60 -13.29 -2.04 17.61
N LEU A 61 -14.51 -2.51 17.32
CA LEU A 61 -15.74 -1.73 17.49
C LEU A 61 -16.24 -1.93 18.92
N ASN A 62 -15.90 -1.01 19.80
CA ASN A 62 -16.23 -1.06 21.22
C ASN A 62 -17.68 -0.60 21.50
N LYS A 63 -18.21 -0.99 22.65
CA LYS A 63 -19.61 -0.75 23.08
C LYS A 63 -20.64 -1.32 22.10
N TRP A 64 -20.32 -2.45 21.47
CA TRP A 64 -21.20 -3.14 20.53
C TRP A 64 -22.44 -3.76 21.20
N ASP A 65 -22.41 -3.87 22.53
CA ASP A 65 -23.54 -4.27 23.35
C ASP A 65 -24.69 -3.26 23.29
N GLY A 66 -25.92 -3.78 23.19
CA GLY A 66 -27.14 -2.97 23.20
C GLY A 66 -27.46 -2.21 21.91
N ILE A 67 -26.67 -2.37 20.84
CA ILE A 67 -26.93 -1.73 19.53
C ILE A 67 -27.96 -2.53 18.73
N SER A 68 -28.99 -1.86 18.18
CA SER A 68 -30.02 -2.49 17.35
C SER A 68 -29.47 -2.93 15.99
N THR A 69 -30.15 -3.85 15.31
CA THR A 69 -29.71 -4.35 13.99
C THR A 69 -29.64 -3.23 12.94
N GLU A 70 -30.59 -2.30 12.95
CA GLU A 70 -30.61 -1.15 12.03
C GLU A 70 -29.43 -0.20 12.26
N GLN A 71 -29.08 0.04 13.53
CA GLN A 71 -27.92 0.84 13.89
C GLN A 71 -26.62 0.15 13.47
N LYS A 72 -26.49 -1.17 13.67
CA LYS A 72 -25.32 -1.94 13.20
C LYS A 72 -25.11 -1.82 11.70
N ASN A 73 -26.20 -1.93 10.92
CA ASN A 73 -26.13 -1.77 9.46
C ASN A 73 -25.68 -0.35 9.06
N THR A 74 -26.16 0.66 9.77
CA THR A 74 -25.77 2.06 9.55
C THR A 74 -24.29 2.28 9.86
N ILE A 75 -23.79 1.78 11.00
CA ILE A 75 -22.39 1.88 11.41
C ILE A 75 -21.48 1.18 10.40
N ASN A 76 -21.82 -0.05 10.00
CA ASN A 76 -21.05 -0.80 9.00
C ASN A 76 -20.94 -0.03 7.68
N ARG A 77 -22.05 0.52 7.18
CA ARG A 77 -22.05 1.33 5.95
C ARG A 77 -21.19 2.58 6.09
N GLN A 78 -21.23 3.26 7.24
CA GLN A 78 -20.39 4.44 7.49
C GLN A 78 -18.91 4.07 7.51
N LEU A 79 -18.55 2.95 8.15
CA LEU A 79 -17.18 2.44 8.20
C LEU A 79 -16.69 2.08 6.79
N ASP A 80 -17.51 1.43 5.96
CA ASP A 80 -17.10 1.05 4.60
C ASP A 80 -16.85 2.28 3.71
N VAL A 81 -17.65 3.35 3.86
CA VAL A 81 -17.46 4.59 3.11
C VAL A 81 -16.22 5.34 3.61
N LYS A 82 -16.12 5.59 4.91
CA LYS A 82 -15.05 6.42 5.50
C LYS A 82 -13.70 5.70 5.56
N LEU A 83 -13.68 4.37 5.67
CA LEU A 83 -12.46 3.56 5.78
C LEU A 83 -12.20 2.68 4.54
N SER A 84 -12.65 3.11 3.37
CA SER A 84 -12.38 2.43 2.10
C SER A 84 -10.88 2.28 1.77
N PHE A 85 -10.01 3.08 2.39
CA PHE A 85 -8.55 2.92 2.26
C PHE A 85 -7.99 1.81 3.16
N LEU A 86 -8.81 1.22 4.05
CA LEU A 86 -8.44 0.16 5.00
C LEU A 86 -9.16 -1.16 4.71
N ASP A 87 -9.40 -1.49 3.44
CA ASP A 87 -10.01 -2.77 3.03
C ASP A 87 -9.25 -4.03 3.51
N PHE A 88 -8.04 -3.87 4.04
CA PHE A 88 -7.26 -4.95 4.65
C PHE A 88 -7.46 -5.13 6.15
N ALA A 89 -7.95 -4.13 6.86
CA ALA A 89 -8.09 -4.18 8.30
C ALA A 89 -9.32 -5.02 8.69
N GLU A 90 -9.12 -5.98 9.59
CA GLU A 90 -10.22 -6.76 10.13
C GLU A 90 -11.00 -5.93 11.18
N LYS A 91 -12.33 -5.96 11.12
CA LYS A 91 -13.24 -5.25 12.03
C LYS A 91 -13.83 -6.25 13.03
N HIS A 92 -13.61 -6.04 14.33
CA HIS A 92 -14.03 -6.96 15.39
C HIS A 92 -14.93 -6.25 16.40
N PRO A 93 -16.20 -6.65 16.54
CA PRO A 93 -17.08 -6.09 17.57
C PRO A 93 -16.66 -6.59 18.95
N ILE A 94 -16.51 -5.66 19.90
CA ILE A 94 -16.15 -5.96 21.28
C ILE A 94 -17.03 -5.18 22.26
N SER A 95 -17.13 -5.72 23.48
CA SER A 95 -17.61 -4.97 24.64
C SER A 95 -16.57 -5.09 25.75
N ALA A 96 -15.76 -4.04 25.92
CA ALA A 96 -14.74 -4.03 26.96
C ALA A 96 -15.36 -4.12 28.38
N LEU A 97 -16.58 -3.58 28.56
CA LEU A 97 -17.30 -3.60 29.84
C LEU A 97 -17.73 -5.02 30.23
N HIS A 98 -18.22 -5.80 29.28
CA HIS A 98 -18.70 -7.17 29.51
C HIS A 98 -17.64 -8.25 29.22
N GLY A 99 -16.44 -7.86 28.77
CA GLY A 99 -15.36 -8.77 28.37
C GLY A 99 -15.60 -9.53 27.07
N SER A 100 -16.76 -9.36 26.44
CA SER A 100 -17.14 -10.03 25.20
C SER A 100 -16.24 -9.63 24.03
N GLY A 101 -15.65 -10.63 23.35
CA GLY A 101 -14.84 -10.43 22.14
C GLY A 101 -13.38 -10.03 22.38
N VAL A 102 -12.98 -9.69 23.62
CA VAL A 102 -11.61 -9.26 23.94
C VAL A 102 -10.60 -10.40 23.75
N GLY A 103 -10.92 -11.62 24.19
CA GLY A 103 -10.03 -12.78 24.00
C GLY A 103 -9.72 -13.06 22.52
N LYS A 104 -10.76 -13.02 21.67
CA LYS A 104 -10.63 -13.21 20.22
C LYS A 104 -9.72 -12.17 19.58
N LEU A 105 -9.70 -10.96 20.13
CA LEU A 105 -8.87 -9.87 19.62
C LEU A 105 -7.38 -10.22 19.72
N PHE A 106 -6.95 -10.84 20.83
CA PHE A 106 -5.57 -11.30 21.00
C PHE A 106 -5.18 -12.42 20.04
N ASP A 107 -6.08 -13.38 19.78
CA ASP A 107 -5.83 -14.44 18.79
C ASP A 107 -5.60 -13.85 17.39
N VAL A 108 -6.39 -12.85 17.03
CA VAL A 108 -6.27 -12.15 15.74
C VAL A 108 -4.96 -11.36 15.68
N VAL A 109 -4.51 -10.74 16.77
CA VAL A 109 -3.22 -10.02 16.79
C VAL A 109 -2.06 -10.93 16.36
N HIS A 110 -2.01 -12.17 16.87
CA HIS A 110 -0.96 -13.12 16.47
C HIS A 110 -1.01 -13.45 14.98
N LYS A 111 -2.21 -13.72 14.44
CA LYS A 111 -2.40 -13.97 13.00
C LYS A 111 -1.98 -12.79 12.12
N LEU A 112 -2.26 -11.56 12.57
CA LEU A 112 -1.87 -10.33 11.89
C LEU A 112 -0.36 -10.14 11.91
N TYR A 113 0.27 -10.41 13.06
CA TYR A 113 1.72 -10.37 13.20
C TYR A 113 2.39 -11.35 12.23
N ASP A 114 1.92 -12.60 12.19
CA ASP A 114 2.46 -13.63 11.30
C ASP A 114 2.30 -13.24 9.82
N SER A 115 1.17 -12.62 9.47
CA SER A 115 0.94 -12.09 8.12
C SER A 115 1.90 -10.95 7.78
N ALA A 116 2.15 -10.03 8.73
CA ALA A 116 3.03 -8.88 8.52
C ALA A 116 4.52 -9.26 8.48
N MET A 117 4.90 -10.35 9.15
CA MET A 117 6.26 -10.87 9.22
C MET A 117 6.52 -12.06 8.30
N LEU A 118 5.57 -12.38 7.42
CA LEU A 118 5.62 -13.54 6.53
C LEU A 118 6.93 -13.60 5.72
N ASP A 119 7.56 -14.77 5.74
CA ASP A 119 8.70 -15.07 4.88
C ASP A 119 8.26 -15.56 3.51
N MET A 120 8.74 -14.87 2.48
CA MET A 120 8.30 -15.06 1.09
C MET A 120 9.49 -15.39 0.21
N SER A 121 9.60 -16.67 -0.17
CA SER A 121 10.69 -17.10 -1.05
C SER A 121 10.57 -16.48 -2.45
N THR A 122 11.71 -16.09 -3.03
CA THR A 122 11.80 -15.55 -4.40
C THR A 122 11.12 -16.45 -5.45
N PRO A 123 11.25 -17.79 -5.42
CA PRO A 123 10.54 -18.66 -6.35
C PRO A 123 9.01 -18.57 -6.21
N ALA A 124 8.48 -18.53 -4.97
CA ALA A 124 7.05 -18.40 -4.73
C ALA A 124 6.52 -17.06 -5.25
N LEU A 125 7.19 -15.94 -4.92
CA LEU A 125 6.81 -14.61 -5.40
C LEU A 125 6.88 -14.49 -6.91
N THR A 126 7.93 -15.05 -7.52
CA THR A 126 8.09 -15.03 -8.98
C THR A 126 7.03 -15.89 -9.67
N ARG A 127 6.61 -17.01 -9.08
CA ARG A 127 5.49 -17.81 -9.59
C ARG A 127 4.18 -17.04 -9.54
N ILE A 128 3.87 -16.42 -8.40
CA ILE A 128 2.68 -15.56 -8.24
C ILE A 128 2.68 -14.43 -9.27
N LEU A 129 3.83 -13.77 -9.47
CA LEU A 129 3.99 -12.72 -10.48
C LEU A 129 3.66 -13.23 -11.89
N LYS A 130 4.21 -14.39 -12.28
CA LYS A 130 3.95 -14.99 -13.59
C LYS A 130 2.47 -15.30 -13.77
N GLU A 131 1.83 -15.92 -12.78
CA GLU A 131 0.39 -16.19 -12.79
C GLU A 131 -0.43 -14.90 -12.98
N ALA A 132 -0.09 -13.83 -12.26
CA ALA A 132 -0.74 -12.53 -12.40
C ALA A 132 -0.57 -11.96 -13.81
N THR A 133 0.64 -11.99 -14.37
CA THR A 133 0.91 -11.45 -15.72
C THR A 133 0.23 -12.24 -16.84
N VAL A 134 0.01 -13.55 -16.63
CA VAL A 134 -0.74 -14.39 -17.57
C VAL A 134 -2.23 -14.08 -17.49
N ALA A 135 -2.77 -13.95 -16.28
CA ALA A 135 -4.18 -13.63 -16.06
C ALA A 135 -4.53 -12.22 -16.59
N HIS A 136 -3.65 -11.23 -16.36
CA HIS A 136 -3.82 -9.88 -16.87
C HIS A 136 -2.48 -9.32 -17.36
N GLN A 137 -2.35 -9.17 -18.68
CA GLN A 137 -1.09 -8.77 -19.28
C GLN A 137 -0.74 -7.30 -18.98
N PRO A 138 0.56 -6.98 -18.75
CA PRO A 138 0.99 -5.59 -18.61
C PRO A 138 0.67 -4.77 -19.87
N PRO A 139 0.29 -3.49 -19.70
CA PRO A 139 0.00 -2.59 -20.81
C PRO A 139 1.26 -2.28 -21.64
N ILE A 140 1.02 -1.81 -22.87
CA ILE A 140 2.06 -1.30 -23.76
C ILE A 140 2.24 0.18 -23.50
N VAL A 141 3.48 0.63 -23.30
CA VAL A 141 3.83 2.04 -23.11
C VAL A 141 4.97 2.40 -24.06
N ASN A 142 4.86 3.51 -24.78
CA ASN A 142 5.85 3.96 -25.76
C ASN A 142 6.23 2.85 -26.76
N THR A 143 5.21 2.21 -27.34
CA THR A 143 5.35 1.16 -28.38
C THR A 143 5.98 -0.15 -27.87
N ARG A 144 6.39 -0.24 -26.60
CA ARG A 144 6.97 -1.46 -26.00
C ARG A 144 6.13 -1.95 -24.84
N ARG A 145 6.06 -3.26 -24.69
CA ARG A 145 5.38 -3.88 -23.54
C ARG A 145 6.30 -3.86 -22.32
N ILE A 146 5.73 -3.50 -21.17
CA ILE A 146 6.42 -3.60 -19.88
C ILE A 146 6.67 -5.08 -19.58
N LYS A 147 7.91 -5.42 -19.19
CA LYS A 147 8.30 -6.81 -18.89
C LYS A 147 8.62 -6.96 -17.42
N LEU A 148 7.78 -7.66 -16.67
CA LEU A 148 8.06 -8.03 -15.29
C LEU A 148 8.83 -9.37 -15.29
N LYS A 149 10.00 -9.43 -14.68
CA LYS A 149 10.94 -10.56 -14.78
C LYS A 149 10.84 -11.50 -13.59
N TYR A 150 11.05 -10.98 -12.39
CA TYR A 150 11.03 -11.74 -11.15
C TYR A 150 10.69 -10.83 -9.97
N ALA A 151 10.33 -11.43 -8.85
CA ALA A 151 10.00 -10.74 -7.61
C ALA A 151 10.74 -11.38 -6.43
N HIS A 152 11.21 -10.57 -5.50
CA HIS A 152 11.83 -11.02 -4.25
C HIS A 152 11.28 -10.20 -3.07
N GLN A 153 11.48 -10.69 -1.86
CA GLN A 153 11.10 -9.98 -0.64
C GLN A 153 12.09 -8.85 -0.36
N GLY A 154 11.59 -7.62 -0.23
CA GLY A 154 12.39 -6.43 0.09
C GLY A 154 12.42 -6.10 1.58
N GLY A 155 11.45 -6.59 2.35
CA GLY A 155 11.34 -6.28 3.78
C GLY A 155 10.15 -6.96 4.45
N ARG A 156 10.04 -6.74 5.75
CA ARG A 156 8.98 -7.24 6.63
C ARG A 156 8.35 -6.07 7.39
N ASN A 157 7.09 -6.23 7.79
CA ASN A 157 6.32 -5.27 8.59
C ASN A 157 6.40 -3.80 8.09
N PRO A 158 5.80 -3.51 6.91
CA PRO A 158 4.91 -4.38 6.15
C PRO A 158 5.65 -5.34 5.21
N PRO A 159 5.01 -6.43 4.74
CA PRO A 159 5.54 -7.26 3.66
C PRO A 159 5.80 -6.39 2.41
N ILE A 160 7.07 -6.29 2.01
CA ILE A 160 7.48 -5.57 0.81
C ILE A 160 7.90 -6.59 -0.25
N VAL A 161 7.29 -6.50 -1.43
CA VAL A 161 7.67 -7.31 -2.60
C VAL A 161 8.27 -6.38 -3.65
N VAL A 162 9.52 -6.65 -4.00
CA VAL A 162 10.26 -5.88 -5.00
C VAL A 162 10.21 -6.63 -6.33
N ILE A 163 9.59 -6.01 -7.33
CA ILE A 163 9.40 -6.56 -8.67
C ILE A 163 10.43 -5.92 -9.61
N HIS A 164 11.28 -6.76 -10.19
CA HIS A 164 12.25 -6.36 -11.19
C HIS A 164 11.70 -6.54 -12.59
N GLY A 165 11.98 -5.59 -13.48
CA GLY A 165 11.50 -5.66 -14.85
C GLY A 165 12.13 -4.62 -15.75
N VAL A 166 11.59 -4.47 -16.96
CA VAL A 166 11.97 -3.43 -17.91
C VAL A 166 10.79 -2.48 -18.05
N GLN A 167 11.07 -1.17 -17.96
CA GLN A 167 10.06 -0.11 -17.98
C GLN A 167 9.01 -0.25 -16.85
N THR A 168 9.42 -0.74 -15.69
CA THR A 168 8.50 -0.89 -14.54
C THR A 168 8.04 0.46 -14.01
N ASP A 169 8.81 1.51 -14.26
CA ASP A 169 8.52 2.87 -13.79
C ASP A 169 7.32 3.47 -14.56
N ALA A 170 7.10 2.99 -15.78
CA ALA A 170 5.99 3.38 -16.64
C ALA A 170 4.68 2.62 -16.35
N LEU A 171 4.66 1.77 -15.32
CA LEU A 171 3.50 0.94 -15.00
C LEU A 171 2.35 1.81 -14.43
N PRO A 172 1.15 1.77 -15.04
CA PRO A 172 0.01 2.55 -14.54
C PRO A 172 -0.39 2.16 -13.11
N THR A 173 -0.90 3.13 -12.35
CA THR A 173 -1.36 2.93 -10.96
C THR A 173 -2.44 1.84 -10.85
N SER A 174 -3.31 1.72 -11.86
CA SER A 174 -4.32 0.66 -11.93
C SER A 174 -3.69 -0.73 -11.95
N TYR A 175 -2.65 -0.95 -12.76
CA TYR A 175 -1.96 -2.22 -12.84
C TYR A 175 -1.13 -2.50 -11.57
N LYS A 176 -0.55 -1.47 -10.95
CA LYS A 176 0.10 -1.58 -9.62
C LYS A 176 -0.90 -2.06 -8.56
N ARG A 177 -2.12 -1.49 -8.53
CA ARG A 177 -3.20 -1.91 -7.63
C ARG A 177 -3.67 -3.33 -7.91
N TYR A 178 -3.80 -3.71 -9.18
CA TYR A 178 -4.12 -5.08 -9.58
C TYR A 178 -3.09 -6.07 -9.02
N LEU A 179 -1.78 -5.84 -9.25
CA LEU A 179 -0.74 -6.70 -8.72
C LEU A 179 -0.78 -6.75 -7.19
N MET A 180 -0.95 -5.60 -6.53
CA MET A 180 -1.01 -5.50 -5.07
C MET A 180 -2.11 -6.39 -4.51
N ASN A 181 -3.33 -6.31 -5.05
CA ASN A 181 -4.46 -7.16 -4.65
C ASN A 181 -4.19 -8.64 -4.97
N TYR A 182 -3.63 -8.94 -6.15
CA TYR A 182 -3.30 -10.32 -6.53
C TYR A 182 -2.30 -10.98 -5.58
N PHE A 183 -1.24 -10.26 -5.20
CA PHE A 183 -0.28 -10.74 -4.20
C PHE A 183 -0.92 -10.91 -2.83
N ARG A 184 -1.72 -9.93 -2.40
CA ARG A 184 -2.45 -9.99 -1.12
C ARG A 184 -3.31 -11.26 -1.02
N ASP A 185 -4.08 -11.55 -2.05
CA ASP A 185 -4.97 -12.71 -2.10
C ASP A 185 -4.19 -14.03 -2.12
N LYS A 186 -3.17 -14.13 -2.98
CA LYS A 186 -2.36 -15.36 -3.13
C LYS A 186 -1.53 -15.69 -1.90
N LEU A 187 -1.05 -14.67 -1.19
CA LEU A 187 -0.31 -14.81 0.07
C LEU A 187 -1.24 -14.92 1.29
N LYS A 188 -2.56 -14.77 1.10
CA LYS A 188 -3.58 -14.80 2.17
C LYS A 188 -3.28 -13.83 3.31
N LEU A 189 -2.75 -12.65 2.95
CA LEU A 189 -2.40 -11.63 3.94
C LEU A 189 -3.67 -11.02 4.55
N SER A 190 -3.76 -11.05 5.88
CA SER A 190 -4.89 -10.49 6.62
C SER A 190 -4.43 -9.39 7.56
N GLY A 191 -5.16 -8.27 7.62
CA GLY A 191 -4.89 -7.17 8.54
C GLY A 191 -3.55 -6.44 8.33
N THR A 192 -2.80 -6.74 7.27
CA THR A 192 -1.55 -6.06 6.93
C THR A 192 -1.60 -5.45 5.52
N PRO A 193 -1.10 -4.22 5.32
CA PRO A 193 -0.88 -3.72 3.98
C PRO A 193 0.29 -4.47 3.33
N ILE A 194 0.27 -4.61 2.00
CA ILE A 194 1.39 -5.10 1.20
C ILE A 194 1.93 -3.96 0.34
N ARG A 195 3.26 -3.81 0.30
CA ARG A 195 3.92 -2.79 -0.51
C ARG A 195 4.60 -3.43 -1.71
N LEU A 196 4.32 -2.89 -2.89
CA LEU A 196 5.00 -3.27 -4.12
C LEU A 196 5.98 -2.19 -4.54
N GLU A 197 7.25 -2.56 -4.63
CA GLU A 197 8.30 -1.73 -5.21
C GLU A 197 8.66 -2.24 -6.60
N PHE A 198 8.95 -1.31 -7.50
CA PHE A 198 9.24 -1.62 -8.89
C PHE A 198 10.64 -1.12 -9.22
N LYS A 199 11.50 -2.01 -9.73
CA LYS A 199 12.88 -1.67 -10.09
C LYS A 199 13.14 -1.96 -11.56
N SER A 200 13.41 -0.90 -12.32
CA SER A 200 13.95 -0.99 -13.67
C SER A 200 15.49 -1.01 -13.63
N PRO A 201 16.18 -1.74 -14.51
CA PRO A 201 17.61 -1.62 -14.66
C PRO A 201 17.95 -0.20 -15.11
N VAL A 202 18.89 0.44 -14.43
CA VAL A 202 19.44 1.72 -14.85
C VAL A 202 20.20 1.49 -16.16
N ASN A 203 19.88 2.26 -17.20
CA ASN A 203 20.65 2.22 -18.43
C ASN A 203 21.98 2.98 -18.20
N PRO A 204 23.15 2.31 -18.22
CA PRO A 204 24.44 2.95 -17.95
C PRO A 204 24.81 4.04 -18.97
N PHE A 205 24.18 4.01 -20.15
CA PHE A 205 24.42 4.96 -21.23
C PHE A 205 23.42 6.12 -21.24
N HIS A 206 22.55 6.23 -20.24
CA HIS A 206 21.58 7.33 -20.15
C HIS A 206 22.32 8.67 -19.99
N GLY A 207 22.11 9.59 -20.94
CA GLY A 207 22.80 10.89 -20.98
C GLY A 207 24.12 10.89 -21.76
N GLN A 208 24.66 9.74 -22.14
CA GLN A 208 25.80 9.68 -23.05
C GLN A 208 25.31 9.88 -24.49
N LYS A 209 25.82 10.92 -25.18
CA LYS A 209 25.58 11.07 -26.62
C LYS A 209 26.22 9.87 -27.32
N LYS A 210 25.40 9.02 -27.96
CA LYS A 210 25.89 7.94 -28.83
C LYS A 210 26.87 8.56 -29.83
N LYS A 211 28.16 8.20 -29.75
CA LYS A 211 29.13 8.56 -30.79
C LYS A 211 28.63 7.90 -32.07
N LEU A 212 28.21 8.71 -33.04
CA LEU A 212 27.76 8.21 -34.33
C LEU A 212 28.93 7.49 -34.98
N THR A 213 28.68 6.30 -35.49
CA THR A 213 29.65 5.55 -36.28
C THR A 213 29.97 6.35 -37.55
N GLU A 214 31.18 6.24 -38.12
CA GLU A 214 31.53 6.94 -39.37
C GLU A 214 30.47 6.75 -40.46
N TRP A 215 29.94 5.52 -40.61
CA TRP A 215 28.85 5.22 -41.52
C TRP A 215 27.56 6.00 -41.22
N GLU A 216 27.17 6.15 -39.94
CA GLU A 216 25.96 6.88 -39.54
C GLU A 216 26.11 8.39 -39.79
N VAL A 217 27.32 8.93 -39.58
CA VAL A 217 27.69 10.31 -39.93
C VAL A 217 27.58 10.51 -41.43
N GLN A 218 28.20 9.62 -42.23
CA GLN A 218 28.15 9.68 -43.70
C GLN A 218 26.72 9.55 -44.23
N LYS A 219 25.90 8.68 -43.64
CA LYS A 219 24.49 8.53 -43.98
C LYS A 219 23.69 9.80 -43.72
N ARG A 220 23.87 10.44 -42.55
CA ARG A 220 23.24 11.73 -42.22
C ARG A 220 23.67 12.84 -43.20
N LEU A 221 24.96 12.93 -43.53
CA LEU A 221 25.47 13.90 -44.50
C LEU A 221 24.88 13.69 -45.90
N ARG A 222 24.75 12.44 -46.35
CA ARG A 222 24.10 12.11 -47.64
C ARG A 222 22.64 12.52 -47.67
N LEU A 223 21.89 12.24 -46.60
CA LEU A 223 20.48 12.63 -46.49
C LEU A 223 20.31 14.16 -46.43
N ALA A 224 21.16 14.86 -45.68
CA ALA A 224 21.14 16.31 -45.60
C ALA A 224 21.47 16.98 -46.94
N LYS A 225 22.38 16.41 -47.73
CA LYS A 225 22.66 16.87 -49.11
C LYS A 225 21.46 16.69 -50.04
N ARG A 226 20.70 15.59 -49.90
CA ARG A 226 19.49 15.32 -50.68
C ARG A 226 18.31 16.22 -50.29
N ALA A 227 18.24 16.64 -49.03
CA ALA A 227 17.16 17.48 -48.51
C ALA A 227 17.37 18.98 -48.77
N LYS A 228 18.53 19.42 -49.29
CA LYS A 228 18.72 20.80 -49.71
C LYS A 228 17.87 21.06 -50.97
N PRO A 229 16.92 22.01 -50.95
CA PRO A 229 16.20 22.37 -52.16
C PRO A 229 17.21 22.84 -53.21
N LYS A 230 17.00 22.45 -54.48
CA LYS A 230 17.71 23.06 -55.60
C LYS A 230 17.46 24.56 -55.48
N LYS A 231 18.52 25.34 -55.25
CA LYS A 231 18.43 26.79 -55.44
C LYS A 231 18.15 27.00 -56.92
N GLU A 232 16.95 27.47 -57.23
CA GLU A 232 16.64 28.13 -58.51
C GLU A 232 17.47 29.41 -58.64
#